data_AF-A0A660NZ43-F1
#
_entry.id   AF-A0A660NZ43-F1
#
_cell.length_a   1.000
_cell.length_b   1.000
_cell.length_c   1.000
_cell.angle_alpha   90.00
_cell.angle_beta   90.00
_cell.angle_gamma   90.00
#
_symmetry.space_group_name_H-M   'P 1'
#
loop_
_entity.id
_entity.type
_entity.pdbx_description
1 polymer ?
#
loop_
_entity_poly.entity_id
_entity_poly.type
_entity_poly.pdbx_seq_one_letter_code
_entity_poly.pdbx_strand_id
1 'polypeptide(L)'
;MCNQFKNSNEEINRIIGNYFLDDSRSFLSRYNLLIETATDKGRRCKLLVDMLFSIECSLKALLFFESKADEKVTYKKVKRIGHKLNNLFNEQDISKYSKINEYYNQIKSIGLNDYEIHLRYTLESHIKFDPCYEKKINPSKEEEYYKMVEELMVTGQIYNIAKGLLDIVEELHPTKFVTIKFSDIDIEKELEAGRRISDLKSI
;
A
#
# COMPACT_ATOMS: atom_id res chain seq x y z
N MET A 1 0.68 -40.30 -8.26
CA MET A 1 -0.51 -39.45 -8.37
C MET A 1 -0.33 -38.28 -7.43
N CYS A 2 0.03 -37.11 -7.96
CA CYS A 2 0.26 -35.91 -7.16
C CYS A 2 -1.09 -35.23 -6.94
N ASN A 3 -1.62 -35.25 -5.72
CA ASN A 3 -2.83 -34.52 -5.36
C ASN A 3 -2.53 -33.02 -5.46
N GLN A 4 -2.81 -32.41 -6.62
CA GLN A 4 -2.90 -30.97 -6.75
C GLN A 4 -4.15 -30.54 -5.97
N PHE A 5 -3.95 -30.04 -4.75
CA PHE A 5 -4.93 -29.15 -4.13
C PHE A 5 -5.04 -27.91 -5.04
N LYS A 6 -5.98 -27.93 -5.98
CA LYS A 6 -6.39 -26.74 -6.71
C LYS A 6 -7.20 -25.91 -5.72
N ASN A 7 -6.53 -24.95 -5.09
CA ASN A 7 -7.20 -23.90 -4.34
C ASN A 7 -8.26 -23.26 -5.24
N SER A 8 -9.43 -22.94 -4.69
CA SER A 8 -10.47 -22.25 -5.46
C SER A 8 -9.96 -20.85 -5.88
N ASN A 9 -10.54 -20.26 -6.93
CA ASN A 9 -10.18 -18.89 -7.34
C ASN A 9 -10.34 -17.89 -6.19
N GLU A 10 -11.36 -18.09 -5.36
CA GLU A 10 -11.61 -17.31 -4.14
C GLU A 10 -10.49 -17.49 -3.10
N GLU A 11 -9.98 -18.71 -2.94
CA GLU A 11 -8.87 -19.00 -2.05
C GLU A 11 -7.55 -18.37 -2.55
N ILE A 12 -7.29 -18.39 -3.85
CA ILE A 12 -6.12 -17.71 -4.45
C ILE A 12 -6.24 -16.19 -4.31
N ASN A 13 -7.40 -15.61 -4.58
CA ASN A 13 -7.66 -14.19 -4.33
C ASN A 13 -7.41 -13.83 -2.88
N ARG A 14 -7.86 -14.65 -1.93
CA ARG A 14 -7.62 -14.45 -0.51
C ARG A 14 -6.14 -14.51 -0.14
N ILE A 15 -5.37 -15.45 -0.71
CA ILE A 15 -3.92 -15.51 -0.50
C ILE A 15 -3.25 -14.22 -0.99
N ILE A 16 -3.59 -13.74 -2.20
CA ILE A 16 -3.01 -12.50 -2.75
C ILE A 16 -3.43 -11.29 -1.90
N GLY A 17 -4.70 -11.22 -1.50
CA GLY A 17 -5.21 -10.16 -0.62
C GLY A 17 -4.46 -10.12 0.72
N ASN A 18 -4.14 -11.28 1.29
CA ASN A 18 -3.34 -11.37 2.52
C ASN A 18 -1.95 -10.78 2.35
N TYR A 19 -1.26 -11.03 1.22
CA TYR A 19 0.06 -10.43 0.99
C TYR A 19 0.01 -8.89 0.99
N PHE A 20 -1.01 -8.30 0.35
CA PHE A 20 -1.20 -6.85 0.42
C PHE A 20 -1.50 -6.40 1.85
N LEU A 21 -2.35 -7.12 2.58
CA LEU A 21 -2.67 -6.75 3.96
C LEU A 21 -1.43 -6.82 4.89
N ASP A 22 -0.55 -7.79 4.67
CA ASP A 22 0.73 -7.94 5.38
C ASP A 22 1.71 -6.81 5.06
N ASP A 23 1.79 -6.39 3.79
CA ASP A 23 2.54 -5.20 3.40
C ASP A 23 2.00 -3.96 4.13
N SER A 24 0.67 -3.80 4.20
CA SER A 24 0.04 -2.68 4.91
C SER A 24 0.43 -2.64 6.39
N ARG A 25 0.36 -3.79 7.08
CA ARG A 25 0.84 -3.92 8.47
C ARG A 25 2.31 -3.58 8.62
N SER A 26 3.14 -4.04 7.68
CA SER A 26 4.59 -3.83 7.71
C SER A 26 4.94 -2.34 7.57
N PHE A 27 4.23 -1.59 6.72
CA PHE A 27 4.40 -0.14 6.61
C PHE A 27 3.98 0.59 7.89
N LEU A 28 2.84 0.23 8.49
CA LEU A 28 2.39 0.79 9.77
C LEU A 28 3.35 0.48 10.92
N SER A 29 3.85 -0.76 10.99
CA SER A 29 4.86 -1.16 11.98
C SER A 29 6.14 -0.34 11.84
N ARG A 30 6.61 -0.12 10.60
CA ARG A 30 7.80 0.71 10.33
C ARG A 30 7.59 2.16 10.76
N TYR A 31 6.42 2.74 10.51
CA TYR A 31 6.08 4.07 10.99
C TYR A 31 6.15 4.16 12.51
N ASN A 32 5.49 3.24 13.21
CA ASN A 32 5.47 3.23 14.68
C ASN A 32 6.87 3.10 15.28
N LEU A 33 7.77 2.36 14.62
CA LEU A 33 9.15 2.20 15.07
C LEU A 33 10.01 3.45 14.85
N LEU A 34 9.77 4.20 13.78
CA LEU A 34 10.69 5.23 13.32
C LEU A 34 10.22 6.67 13.57
N ILE A 35 8.93 6.90 13.84
CA ILE A 35 8.34 8.24 13.91
C ILE A 35 9.07 9.16 14.88
N GLU A 36 9.38 8.70 16.09
CA GLU A 36 10.05 9.49 17.12
C GLU A 36 11.50 9.87 16.74
N THR A 37 12.13 9.09 15.86
CA THR A 37 13.52 9.29 15.43
C THR A 37 13.63 9.94 14.04
N ALA A 38 12.50 10.16 13.36
CA ALA A 38 12.44 10.80 12.05
C ALA A 38 12.53 12.33 12.17
N THR A 39 13.73 12.83 12.50
CA THR A 39 13.97 14.26 12.75
C THR A 39 14.22 15.07 11.47
N ASP A 40 14.69 14.44 10.39
CA ASP A 40 14.95 15.10 9.11
C ASP A 40 13.79 14.95 8.11
N LYS A 41 13.77 15.86 7.14
CA LYS A 41 12.74 15.95 6.10
C LYS A 41 12.64 14.66 5.28
N GLY A 42 13.77 14.04 4.94
CA GLY A 42 13.83 12.80 4.18
C GLY A 42 13.13 11.64 4.86
N ARG A 43 13.49 11.38 6.12
CA ARG A 43 12.86 10.33 6.93
C ARG A 43 11.36 10.57 7.09
N ARG A 44 10.93 11.81 7.35
CA ARG A 44 9.50 12.14 7.47
C ARG A 44 8.74 11.93 6.17
N CYS A 45 9.30 12.35 5.03
CA CYS A 45 8.73 12.05 3.72
C CYS A 45 8.66 10.54 3.48
N LYS A 46 9.69 9.78 3.84
CA LYS A 46 9.68 8.32 3.70
C LYS A 46 8.56 7.67 4.53
N LEU A 47 8.34 8.15 5.75
CA LEU A 47 7.25 7.67 6.60
C LEU A 47 5.87 8.03 6.04
N LEU A 48 5.69 9.23 5.49
CA LEU A 48 4.46 9.59 4.78
C LEU A 48 4.21 8.62 3.61
N VAL A 49 5.25 8.30 2.84
CA VAL A 49 5.18 7.35 1.73
C VAL A 49 4.76 5.96 2.21
N ASP A 50 5.30 5.49 3.33
CA ASP A 50 4.90 4.23 3.94
C ASP A 50 3.41 4.24 4.32
N MET A 51 2.88 5.35 4.85
CA MET A 51 1.45 5.46 5.15
C MET A 51 0.59 5.44 3.89
N LEU A 52 1.02 6.10 2.82
CA LEU A 52 0.34 6.04 1.52
C LEU A 52 0.35 4.62 0.94
N PHE A 53 1.44 3.87 1.11
CA PHE A 53 1.50 2.46 0.70
C PHE A 53 0.62 1.57 1.57
N SER A 54 0.53 1.82 2.88
CA SER A 54 -0.41 1.10 3.74
C SER A 54 -1.86 1.29 3.28
N ILE A 55 -2.27 2.53 2.99
CA ILE A 55 -3.59 2.84 2.44
C ILE A 55 -3.82 2.09 1.12
N GLU A 56 -2.85 2.18 0.20
CA GLU A 56 -2.91 1.51 -1.10
C GLU A 56 -3.08 -0.02 -0.96
N CYS A 57 -2.25 -0.63 -0.11
CA CYS A 57 -2.24 -2.06 0.12
C CYS A 57 -3.55 -2.54 0.77
N SER A 58 -4.08 -1.82 1.76
CA SER A 58 -5.38 -2.16 2.37
C SER A 58 -6.52 -2.13 1.34
N LEU A 59 -6.56 -1.12 0.46
CA LEU A 59 -7.57 -1.03 -0.60
C LEU A 59 -7.43 -2.14 -1.65
N LYS A 60 -6.19 -2.50 -2.00
CA LYS A 60 -5.93 -3.63 -2.91
C LYS A 60 -6.32 -4.96 -2.29
N ALA A 61 -6.02 -5.17 -1.01
CA ALA A 61 -6.43 -6.36 -0.28
C ALA A 61 -7.96 -6.52 -0.32
N LEU A 62 -8.69 -5.42 -0.05
CA LEU A 62 -10.15 -5.42 -0.11
C LEU A 62 -10.68 -5.80 -1.50
N LEU A 63 -10.11 -5.24 -2.57
CA LEU A 63 -10.48 -5.62 -3.95
C LEU A 63 -10.27 -7.11 -4.24
N PHE A 64 -9.22 -7.72 -3.70
CA PHE A 64 -9.00 -9.15 -3.83
C PHE A 64 -10.00 -9.96 -3.02
N PHE A 65 -10.25 -9.59 -1.76
CA PHE A 65 -11.19 -10.30 -0.88
C PHE A 65 -12.63 -10.25 -1.38
N GLU A 66 -13.04 -9.17 -2.02
CA GLU A 66 -14.41 -9.01 -2.53
C GLU A 66 -14.60 -9.48 -3.98
N SER A 67 -13.51 -9.84 -4.67
CA SER A 67 -13.61 -10.21 -6.09
C SER A 67 -14.30 -11.54 -6.28
N LYS A 68 -15.34 -11.52 -7.12
CA LYS A 68 -16.02 -12.72 -7.65
C LYS A 68 -15.36 -13.25 -8.93
N ALA A 69 -14.44 -12.48 -9.51
CA ALA A 69 -13.68 -12.90 -10.68
C ALA A 69 -12.50 -13.78 -10.27
N ASP A 70 -11.94 -14.52 -11.24
CA ASP A 70 -10.69 -15.25 -11.02
C ASP A 70 -9.52 -14.30 -10.67
N GLU A 71 -8.46 -14.89 -10.14
CA GLU A 71 -7.29 -14.17 -9.65
C GLU A 71 -6.57 -13.38 -10.75
N LYS A 72 -6.57 -13.87 -11.99
CA LYS A 72 -5.87 -13.21 -13.10
C LYS A 72 -6.61 -11.96 -13.52
N VAL A 73 -7.93 -12.04 -13.63
CA VAL A 73 -8.78 -10.89 -13.96
C VAL A 73 -8.68 -9.84 -12.85
N THR A 74 -8.77 -10.27 -11.59
CA THR A 74 -8.65 -9.40 -10.41
C THR A 74 -7.28 -8.72 -10.38
N TYR A 75 -6.21 -9.49 -10.57
CA TYR A 75 -4.85 -8.97 -10.61
C TYR A 75 -4.63 -7.98 -11.76
N LYS A 76 -5.13 -8.27 -12.96
CA LYS A 76 -5.06 -7.33 -14.10
C LYS A 76 -5.78 -6.01 -13.79
N LYS A 77 -6.94 -6.05 -13.14
CA LYS A 77 -7.66 -4.85 -12.68
C LYS A 77 -6.81 -4.05 -11.69
N VAL A 78 -6.32 -4.69 -10.63
CA VAL A 78 -5.48 -4.04 -9.60
C VAL A 78 -4.20 -3.45 -10.21
N LYS A 79 -3.52 -4.19 -11.09
CA LYS A 79 -2.32 -3.74 -11.81
C LYS A 79 -2.59 -2.52 -12.69
N ARG A 80 -3.73 -2.49 -13.39
CA ARG A 80 -4.14 -1.36 -14.25
C ARG A 80 -4.40 -0.09 -13.44
N ILE A 81 -5.02 -0.23 -12.26
CA ILE A 81 -5.22 0.89 -11.34
C ILE A 81 -3.86 1.40 -10.83
N GLY A 82 -2.93 0.48 -10.60
CA GLY A 82 -1.56 0.77 -10.21
C GLY A 82 -1.54 1.35 -8.80
N HIS A 83 -1.08 2.58 -8.68
CA HIS A 83 -0.92 3.27 -7.41
C HIS A 83 -1.80 4.53 -7.26
N LYS A 84 -2.78 4.67 -8.14
CA LYS A 84 -3.65 5.84 -8.18
C LYS A 84 -4.71 5.70 -7.07
N LEU A 85 -4.46 6.30 -5.91
CA LEU A 85 -5.33 6.19 -4.72
C LEU A 85 -6.79 6.55 -5.05
N ASN A 86 -7.03 7.66 -5.77
CA ASN A 86 -8.36 8.03 -6.26
C ASN A 86 -9.08 6.85 -6.96
N ASN A 87 -8.37 6.18 -7.86
CA ASN A 87 -8.94 5.07 -8.61
C ASN A 87 -9.16 3.85 -7.70
N LEU A 88 -8.29 3.59 -6.72
CA LEU A 88 -8.49 2.52 -5.74
C LEU A 88 -9.71 2.77 -4.86
N PHE A 89 -9.94 4.01 -4.41
CA PHE A 89 -11.14 4.37 -3.64
C PHE A 89 -12.41 4.25 -4.46
N ASN A 90 -12.40 4.73 -5.71
CA ASN A 90 -13.56 4.67 -6.61
C ASN A 90 -13.97 3.24 -6.99
N GLU A 91 -13.05 2.27 -6.84
CA GLU A 91 -13.31 0.85 -7.11
C GLU A 91 -13.85 0.10 -5.90
N GLN A 92 -13.90 0.73 -4.72
CA GLN A 92 -14.56 0.17 -3.54
C GLN A 92 -16.07 0.38 -3.65
N ASP A 93 -16.86 -0.51 -3.04
CA ASP A 93 -18.28 -0.26 -2.87
C ASP A 93 -18.51 0.78 -1.76
N ILE A 94 -18.51 2.06 -2.17
CA ILE A 94 -18.65 3.22 -1.29
C ILE A 94 -19.98 3.17 -0.51
N SER A 95 -21.02 2.52 -1.06
CA SER A 95 -22.32 2.40 -0.38
C SER A 95 -22.28 1.45 0.82
N LYS A 96 -21.36 0.49 0.78
CA LYS A 96 -21.15 -0.51 1.84
C LYS A 96 -20.24 0.03 2.96
N TYR A 97 -19.38 1.00 2.65
CA TYR A 97 -18.30 1.43 3.54
C TYR A 97 -18.23 2.96 3.73
N SER A 98 -19.16 3.50 4.53
CA SER A 98 -19.22 4.95 4.82
C SER A 98 -17.90 5.53 5.35
N LYS A 99 -17.17 4.77 6.18
CA LYS A 99 -15.88 5.19 6.73
C LYS A 99 -14.77 5.25 5.68
N ILE A 100 -14.76 4.34 4.71
CA ILE A 100 -13.82 4.37 3.57
C ILE A 100 -14.06 5.65 2.74
N ASN A 101 -15.32 6.04 2.55
CA ASN A 101 -15.66 7.29 1.86
C ASN A 101 -15.19 8.53 2.65
N GLU A 102 -15.32 8.52 3.97
CA GLU A 102 -14.82 9.58 4.84
C GLU A 102 -13.30 9.76 4.65
N TYR A 103 -12.55 8.66 4.69
CA TYR A 103 -11.11 8.66 4.46
C TYR A 103 -10.73 9.14 3.05
N TYR A 104 -11.49 8.73 2.03
CA TYR A 104 -11.30 9.24 0.67
C TYR A 104 -11.43 10.77 0.61
N ASN A 105 -12.48 11.32 1.23
CA ASN A 105 -12.70 12.76 1.27
C ASN A 105 -11.58 13.50 2.01
N GLN A 106 -11.07 12.94 3.11
CA GLN A 106 -9.94 13.50 3.85
C GLN A 106 -8.65 13.50 3.00
N ILE A 107 -8.31 12.38 2.34
CA ILE A 107 -7.13 12.30 1.46
C ILE A 107 -7.25 13.29 0.31
N LYS A 108 -8.44 13.42 -0.27
CA LYS A 108 -8.73 14.37 -1.34
C LYS A 108 -8.56 15.82 -0.88
N SER A 109 -9.04 16.18 0.32
CA SER A 109 -8.90 17.55 0.84
C SER A 109 -7.45 17.93 1.15
N ILE A 110 -6.61 16.96 1.49
CA ILE A 110 -5.17 17.19 1.73
C ILE A 110 -4.41 17.37 0.40
N GLY A 111 -4.98 16.94 -0.72
CA GLY A 111 -4.33 17.02 -2.03
C GLY A 111 -3.30 15.90 -2.27
N LEU A 112 -3.30 14.84 -1.46
CA LEU A 112 -2.31 13.75 -1.56
C LEU A 112 -2.41 12.92 -2.84
N ASN A 113 -3.51 13.05 -3.58
CA ASN A 113 -3.71 12.39 -4.86
C ASN A 113 -2.84 12.97 -5.99
N ASP A 114 -2.47 14.24 -5.88
CA ASP A 114 -1.66 14.94 -6.88
C ASP A 114 -0.16 14.69 -6.66
N TYR A 115 0.21 14.18 -5.48
CA TYR A 115 1.55 13.70 -5.16
C TYR A 115 1.75 12.29 -5.71
N GLU A 116 1.78 12.21 -7.04
CA GLU A 116 2.22 11.03 -7.76
C GLU A 116 3.57 10.54 -7.21
N ILE A 117 3.74 9.23 -7.23
CA ILE A 117 4.84 8.48 -6.61
C ILE A 117 6.24 8.93 -7.03
N HIS A 118 6.35 9.68 -8.12
CA HIS A 118 7.62 10.19 -8.61
C HIS A 118 8.29 11.20 -7.66
N LEU A 119 7.58 11.83 -6.73
CA LEU A 119 8.22 12.66 -5.68
C LEU A 119 8.82 11.81 -4.54
N ARG A 120 8.45 10.52 -4.45
CA ARG A 120 8.72 9.61 -3.31
C ARG A 120 10.09 8.91 -3.37
N TYR A 121 10.72 8.88 -4.54
CA TYR A 121 12.00 8.20 -4.78
C TYR A 121 13.16 9.16 -5.08
N THR A 122 12.85 10.44 -5.26
CA THR A 122 13.69 11.29 -6.11
C THR A 122 13.93 12.68 -5.55
N LEU A 123 13.20 13.17 -4.54
CA LEU A 123 13.47 14.52 -4.01
C LEU A 123 14.87 14.60 -3.36
N GLU A 124 15.15 13.77 -2.35
CA GLU A 124 16.48 13.76 -1.73
C GLU A 124 17.57 13.29 -2.70
N SER A 125 17.27 12.30 -3.54
CA SER A 125 18.22 11.80 -4.53
C SER A 125 18.56 12.86 -5.59
N HIS A 126 17.60 13.68 -6.02
CA HIS A 126 17.86 14.76 -6.96
C HIS A 126 18.54 15.96 -6.29
N ILE A 127 18.15 16.34 -5.07
CA ILE A 127 18.84 17.38 -4.28
C ILE A 127 20.31 16.99 -4.06
N LYS A 128 20.58 15.70 -3.83
CA LYS A 128 21.92 15.21 -3.47
C LYS A 128 22.78 14.81 -4.67
N PHE A 129 22.19 14.42 -5.80
CA PHE A 129 22.92 13.85 -6.95
C PHE A 129 22.62 14.48 -8.32
N ASP A 130 21.67 15.42 -8.46
CA ASP A 130 21.48 16.22 -9.69
C ASP A 130 21.87 17.69 -9.41
N PRO A 131 23.10 18.13 -9.78
CA PRO A 131 23.58 19.50 -9.56
C PRO A 131 22.74 20.59 -10.25
N CYS A 132 21.88 20.20 -11.18
CA CYS A 132 20.98 21.09 -11.91
C CYS A 132 19.54 21.01 -11.40
N TYR A 133 19.26 20.21 -10.37
CA TYR A 133 17.91 20.03 -9.85
C TYR A 133 17.31 21.33 -9.34
N GLU A 134 18.07 22.12 -8.55
CA GLU A 134 17.66 23.44 -8.02
C GLU A 134 17.12 24.39 -9.10
N LYS A 135 17.56 24.26 -10.36
CA LYS A 135 17.13 25.09 -11.48
C LYS A 135 15.83 24.61 -12.14
N LYS A 136 15.40 23.36 -11.86
CA LYS A 136 14.20 22.71 -12.40
C LYS A 136 13.04 22.69 -11.40
N ILE A 137 13.31 22.93 -10.12
CA ILE A 137 12.29 22.97 -9.08
C ILE A 137 11.66 24.36 -9.04
N ASN A 138 10.40 24.43 -8.65
CA ASN A 138 9.85 25.65 -8.08
C ASN A 138 10.04 25.58 -6.55
N PRO A 139 10.97 26.36 -5.98
CA PRO A 139 11.30 26.28 -4.55
C PRO A 139 10.09 26.48 -3.63
N SER A 140 9.11 27.28 -4.05
CA SER A 140 7.90 27.53 -3.26
C SER A 140 7.05 26.27 -3.09
N LYS A 141 6.96 25.44 -4.13
CA LYS A 141 6.17 24.19 -4.11
C LYS A 141 6.83 23.11 -3.26
N GLU A 142 8.16 23.10 -3.20
CA GLU A 142 8.93 22.17 -2.38
C GLU A 142 8.78 22.50 -0.89
N GLU A 143 8.88 23.78 -0.53
CA GLU A 143 8.70 24.24 0.84
C GLU A 143 7.25 24.01 1.32
N GLU A 144 6.26 24.28 0.46
CA GLU A 144 4.86 23.93 0.71
C GLU A 144 4.67 22.42 0.93
N TYR A 145 5.30 21.57 0.12
CA TYR A 145 5.24 20.12 0.30
C TYR A 145 5.82 19.67 1.64
N TYR A 146 7.02 20.12 1.98
CA TYR A 146 7.65 19.73 3.24
C TYR A 146 6.89 20.23 4.46
N LYS A 147 6.33 21.45 4.40
CA LYS A 147 5.48 21.98 5.45
C LYS A 147 4.23 21.13 5.64
N MET A 148 3.58 20.75 4.53
CA MET A 148 2.45 19.82 4.56
C MET A 148 2.85 18.47 5.17
N VAL A 149 3.99 17.88 4.77
CA VAL A 149 4.48 16.63 5.37
C VAL A 149 4.65 16.80 6.87
N GLU A 150 5.33 17.86 7.32
CA GLU A 150 5.54 18.10 8.75
C GLU A 150 4.23 18.22 9.52
N GLU A 151 3.26 18.98 9.02
CA GLU A 151 1.92 19.11 9.60
C GLU A 151 1.19 17.74 9.67
N LEU A 152 1.27 16.94 8.61
CA LEU A 152 0.66 15.60 8.56
C LEU A 152 1.32 14.61 9.53
N MET A 153 2.63 14.71 9.71
CA MET A 153 3.37 13.88 10.66
C MET A 153 3.01 14.25 12.10
N VAL A 154 2.90 15.55 12.41
CA VAL A 154 2.53 16.04 13.75
C VAL A 154 1.09 15.68 14.11
N THR A 155 0.16 15.83 13.16
CA THR A 155 -1.26 15.51 13.40
C THR A 155 -1.53 14.00 13.45
N GLY A 156 -0.63 13.17 12.92
CA GLY A 156 -0.85 11.74 12.76
C GLY A 156 -2.03 11.41 11.84
N GLN A 157 -2.53 12.38 11.06
CA GLN A 157 -3.77 12.23 10.31
C GLN A 157 -3.69 11.08 9.31
N ILE A 158 -2.61 10.99 8.54
CA ILE A 158 -2.44 9.94 7.52
C ILE A 158 -2.22 8.57 8.18
N TYR A 159 -1.52 8.52 9.31
CA TYR A 159 -1.40 7.29 10.09
C TYR A 159 -2.77 6.77 10.53
N ASN A 160 -3.63 7.64 11.08
CA ASN A 160 -4.97 7.26 11.53
C ASN A 160 -5.85 6.76 10.38
N ILE A 161 -5.72 7.36 9.19
CA ILE A 161 -6.42 6.89 7.98
C ILE A 161 -5.89 5.52 7.55
N ALA A 162 -4.57 5.35 7.49
CA ALA A 162 -3.93 4.09 7.11
C ALA A 162 -4.31 2.95 8.06
N LYS A 163 -4.20 3.21 9.37
CA LYS A 163 -4.57 2.25 10.42
C LYS A 163 -6.06 1.94 10.40
N GLY A 164 -6.93 2.94 10.29
CA GLY A 164 -8.37 2.73 10.21
C GLY A 164 -8.80 1.91 8.99
N LEU A 165 -8.16 2.11 7.83
CA LEU A 165 -8.40 1.29 6.66
C LEU A 165 -7.94 -0.16 6.84
N LEU A 166 -6.76 -0.38 7.43
CA LEU A 166 -6.29 -1.71 7.77
C LEU A 166 -7.31 -2.42 8.68
N ASP A 167 -7.75 -1.75 9.75
CA ASP A 167 -8.66 -2.31 10.75
C ASP A 167 -10.01 -2.70 10.12
N ILE A 168 -10.59 -1.84 9.27
CA ILE A 168 -11.82 -2.14 8.52
C ILE A 168 -11.65 -3.41 7.68
N VAL A 169 -10.54 -3.54 6.95
CA VAL A 169 -10.32 -4.70 6.08
C VAL A 169 -10.13 -5.98 6.91
N GLU A 170 -9.43 -5.91 8.04
CA GLU A 170 -9.25 -7.03 8.96
C GLU A 170 -10.56 -7.47 9.62
N GLU A 171 -11.43 -6.53 9.98
CA GLU A 171 -12.75 -6.81 10.56
C GLU A 171 -13.68 -7.49 9.54
N LEU A 172 -13.70 -6.99 8.30
CA LEU A 172 -14.53 -7.54 7.22
C LEU A 172 -14.04 -8.89 6.73
N HIS A 173 -12.72 -9.05 6.67
CA HIS A 173 -12.07 -10.25 6.17
C HIS A 173 -11.02 -10.73 7.16
N PRO A 174 -11.46 -11.37 8.27
CA PRO A 174 -10.54 -11.91 9.27
C PRO A 174 -9.51 -12.81 8.61
N THR A 175 -8.26 -12.44 8.81
CA THR A 175 -7.12 -13.20 8.30
C THR A 175 -6.69 -14.16 9.39
N LYS A 176 -6.64 -15.47 9.08
CA LYS A 176 -6.03 -16.44 9.97
C LYS A 176 -4.52 -16.27 9.84
N PHE A 177 -3.93 -15.52 10.76
CA PHE A 177 -2.50 -15.42 10.84
C PHE A 177 -1.94 -16.76 11.32
N VAL A 178 -1.08 -17.37 10.51
CA VAL A 178 -0.26 -18.50 10.95
C VAL A 178 1.16 -17.96 11.02
N THR A 179 1.61 -17.64 12.23
CA THR A 179 3.02 -17.34 12.46
C THR A 179 3.79 -18.65 12.28
N ILE A 180 4.46 -18.78 11.14
CA ILE A 180 5.36 -19.91 10.86
C ILE A 180 6.75 -19.50 11.35
N LYS A 181 7.41 -20.36 12.13
CA LYS A 181 8.81 -20.10 12.47
C LYS A 181 9.65 -20.23 11.21
N PHE A 182 10.79 -19.54 11.15
CA PHE A 182 11.74 -19.72 10.05
C PHE A 182 12.11 -21.19 9.81
N SER A 183 12.17 -22.01 10.86
CA SER A 183 12.41 -23.46 10.77
C SER A 183 11.32 -24.24 10.05
N ASP A 184 10.12 -23.68 9.97
CA ASP A 184 8.92 -24.34 9.48
C ASP A 184 8.60 -23.92 8.04
N ILE A 185 9.41 -23.00 7.46
CA ILE A 185 9.30 -22.56 6.07
C ILE A 185 9.93 -23.63 5.18
N ASP A 186 9.08 -24.28 4.39
CA ASP A 186 9.53 -25.15 3.31
C ASP A 186 9.93 -24.28 2.10
N ILE A 187 11.24 -24.02 1.99
CA ILE A 187 11.81 -23.18 0.93
C ILE A 187 11.47 -23.70 -0.47
N GLU A 188 11.44 -25.02 -0.68
CA GLU A 188 11.15 -25.59 -2.01
C GLU A 188 9.70 -25.31 -2.40
N LYS A 189 8.78 -25.43 -1.45
CA LYS A 189 7.37 -25.09 -1.65
C LYS A 189 7.16 -23.61 -1.95
N GLU A 190 7.86 -22.71 -1.26
CA GLU A 190 7.79 -21.27 -1.51
C GLU A 190 8.40 -20.90 -2.88
N LEU A 191 9.48 -21.56 -3.29
CA LEU A 191 10.06 -21.39 -4.63
C LEU A 191 9.11 -21.86 -5.73
N GLU A 192 8.34 -22.92 -5.51
CA GLU A 192 7.33 -23.39 -6.46
C GLU A 192 6.11 -22.45 -6.55
N ALA A 193 5.65 -21.93 -5.41
CA ALA A 193 4.64 -20.87 -5.37
C ALA A 193 5.12 -19.59 -6.09
N GLY A 194 6.37 -19.17 -5.84
CA GLY A 194 6.99 -18.04 -6.52
C GLY A 194 7.10 -18.24 -8.04
N ARG A 195 7.49 -19.44 -8.50
CA ARG A 195 7.51 -19.81 -9.92
C ARG A 195 6.12 -19.71 -10.56
N ARG A 196 5.10 -20.26 -9.90
CA ARG A 196 3.70 -20.13 -10.35
C ARG A 196 3.27 -18.67 -10.48
N ILE A 197 3.63 -17.82 -9.53
CA ILE A 197 3.32 -16.38 -9.59
C ILE A 197 4.10 -15.69 -10.71
N SER A 198 5.36 -16.08 -10.93
CA SER A 198 6.16 -15.56 -12.04
C SER A 198 5.55 -15.92 -13.40
N ASP A 199 5.05 -17.14 -13.55
CA ASP A 199 4.39 -17.59 -14.77
C ASP A 199 3.09 -16.82 -15.05
N LEU A 200 2.44 -16.24 -14.03
CA LEU A 200 1.32 -15.31 -14.22
C LEU A 200 1.73 -13.97 -14.84
N LYS A 201 3.01 -13.58 -14.75
CA LYS A 201 3.54 -12.34 -15.34
C LYS A 201 4.03 -12.51 -16.78
N SER A 202 4.26 -13.74 -17.22
CA SER A 202 4.89 -14.10 -18.50
C SER A 202 3.92 -14.14 -19.70
N ILE A 203 2.66 -13.75 -19.51
CA ILE A 203 1.59 -13.70 -20.54
C ILE A 203 0.91 -12.34 -20.48
#